data_AF-Q0PQW5-F1
#
_entry.id   AF-Q0PQW5-F1
#
_cell.length_a   1.000
_cell.length_b   1.000
_cell.length_c   1.000
_cell.angle_alpha   90.00
_cell.angle_beta   90.00
_cell.angle_gamma   90.00
#
_symmetry.space_group_name_H-M   'P 1'
#
loop_
_entity.id
_entity.type
_entity.pdbx_description
1 polymer ?
#
loop_
_entity_poly.entity_id
_entity_poly.type
_entity_poly.pdbx_seq_one_letter_code
_entity_poly.pdbx_strand_id
1 'polypeptide(L)'
;TTGMSTATAFKAAEAGIDMIDTSISSMSMTYGHSPTESVVAIMQGTDRDTGLDLHLLEEIAAYFREVRKKYAKFEGALKGVDSRILVAQVPGGMLTNMESQLREQGAHDRLDEVLEEIPKVRKDLGYIPLVTPTSQIVGTQAVLNVLMGERYKSIAKETGGVLRGEYGATPAPR
;
A
#
# COMPACT_ATOMS: atom_id res chain seq x y z
N THR A 1 -6.67 -2.36 1.43
CA THR A 1 -5.86 -3.52 0.98
C THR A 1 -5.84 -4.71 1.94
N THR A 2 -5.43 -4.53 3.20
CA THR A 2 -5.28 -5.63 4.18
C THR A 2 -6.58 -6.04 4.89
N GLY A 3 -7.71 -5.41 4.56
CA GLY A 3 -8.98 -5.61 5.26
C GLY A 3 -9.08 -4.91 6.62
N MET A 4 -8.01 -4.27 7.09
CA MET A 4 -7.96 -3.66 8.42
C MET A 4 -8.50 -2.23 8.49
N SER A 5 -8.64 -1.53 7.35
CA SER A 5 -8.88 -0.08 7.32
C SER A 5 -10.14 0.36 8.07
N THR A 6 -11.25 -0.36 7.94
CA THR A 6 -12.52 0.01 8.60
C THR A 6 -12.41 -0.14 10.11
N ALA A 7 -11.78 -1.23 10.59
CA ALA A 7 -11.56 -1.44 12.01
C ALA A 7 -10.57 -0.40 12.58
N THR A 8 -9.49 -0.10 11.86
CA THR A 8 -8.53 0.95 12.24
C THR A 8 -9.20 2.31 12.33
N ALA A 9 -10.03 2.67 11.34
CA ALA A 9 -10.79 3.91 11.33
C ALA A 9 -11.74 4.00 12.54
N PHE A 10 -12.48 2.93 12.82
CA PHE A 10 -13.36 2.88 13.98
C PHE A 10 -12.60 3.07 15.31
N LYS A 11 -11.52 2.33 15.53
CA LYS A 11 -10.69 2.47 16.75
C LYS A 11 -10.02 3.84 16.84
N ALA A 12 -9.66 4.47 15.72
CA ALA A 12 -9.10 5.82 15.70
C ALA A 12 -10.14 6.88 16.09
N ALA A 13 -11.39 6.73 15.62
CA ALA A 13 -12.50 7.59 16.05
C ALA A 13 -12.76 7.46 17.55
N GLU A 14 -12.78 6.24 18.09
CA GLU A 14 -12.90 6.01 19.54
C GLU A 14 -11.75 6.62 20.33
N ALA A 15 -10.53 6.60 19.77
CA ALA A 15 -9.35 7.22 20.38
C ALA A 15 -9.34 8.77 20.26
N GLY A 16 -10.28 9.34 19.53
CA GLY A 16 -10.52 10.78 19.50
C GLY A 16 -9.95 11.54 18.30
N ILE A 17 -9.62 10.86 17.20
CA ILE A 17 -9.24 11.56 15.97
C ILE A 17 -10.40 12.44 15.45
N ASP A 18 -10.06 13.57 14.85
CA ASP A 18 -11.04 14.55 14.37
C ASP A 18 -11.63 14.19 13.00
N MET A 19 -10.86 13.52 12.14
CA MET A 19 -11.22 13.25 10.75
C MET A 19 -10.72 11.88 10.28
N ILE A 20 -11.47 11.26 9.36
CA ILE A 20 -11.14 9.98 8.72
C ILE A 20 -11.40 10.10 7.22
N ASP A 21 -10.45 9.63 6.41
CA ASP A 21 -10.64 9.52 4.96
C ASP A 21 -11.32 8.21 4.58
N THR A 22 -12.35 8.33 3.72
CA THR A 22 -13.10 7.21 3.15
C THR A 22 -13.27 7.40 1.64
N SER A 23 -13.83 6.40 0.97
CA SER A 23 -14.23 6.48 -0.44
C SER A 23 -15.68 6.04 -0.58
N ILE A 24 -16.43 6.65 -1.51
CA ILE A 24 -17.80 6.22 -1.80
C ILE A 24 -17.84 4.73 -2.13
N SER A 25 -18.86 3.99 -1.68
CA SER A 25 -18.85 2.53 -1.63
C SER A 25 -18.53 1.87 -2.96
N SER A 26 -19.07 2.38 -4.07
CA SER A 26 -18.83 1.85 -5.42
C SER A 26 -17.38 1.99 -5.91
N MET A 27 -16.57 2.86 -5.29
CA MET A 27 -15.15 3.09 -5.57
C MET A 27 -14.23 2.68 -4.41
N SER A 28 -14.76 2.03 -3.38
CA SER A 28 -14.05 1.66 -2.15
C SER A 28 -13.47 0.24 -2.21
N MET A 29 -12.82 -0.15 -1.11
CA MET A 29 -12.26 -1.49 -0.86
C MET A 29 -11.08 -1.84 -1.79
N THR A 30 -10.62 -3.10 -1.71
CA THR A 30 -9.44 -3.63 -2.40
C THR A 30 -8.22 -2.72 -2.21
N TYR A 31 -7.77 -2.01 -3.23
CA TYR A 31 -6.62 -1.10 -3.18
C TYR A 31 -6.94 0.27 -2.56
N GLY A 32 -8.22 0.63 -2.50
CA GLY A 32 -8.70 1.91 -2.01
C GLY A 32 -9.03 1.94 -0.50
N HIS A 33 -9.82 2.94 -0.13
CA HIS A 33 -10.23 3.24 1.24
C HIS A 33 -11.49 2.46 1.64
N SER A 34 -11.83 2.53 2.94
CA SER A 34 -13.09 2.01 3.45
C SER A 34 -14.30 2.75 2.86
N PRO A 35 -15.47 2.09 2.73
CA PRO A 35 -16.69 2.72 2.22
C PRO A 35 -17.16 3.84 3.15
N THR A 36 -17.44 5.02 2.60
CA THR A 36 -17.97 6.17 3.36
C THR A 36 -19.26 5.80 4.10
N GLU A 37 -20.20 5.17 3.40
CA GLU A 37 -21.51 4.77 3.90
C GLU A 37 -21.39 3.80 5.06
N SER A 38 -20.44 2.86 4.99
CA SER A 38 -20.19 1.91 6.07
C SER A 38 -19.65 2.61 7.32
N VAL A 39 -18.71 3.55 7.17
CA VAL A 39 -18.18 4.31 8.33
C VAL A 39 -19.26 5.20 8.93
N VAL A 40 -20.04 5.91 8.11
CA VAL A 40 -21.18 6.74 8.55
C VAL A 40 -22.19 5.90 9.31
N ALA A 41 -22.60 4.75 8.76
CA ALA A 41 -23.56 3.85 9.42
C ALA A 41 -23.03 3.27 10.73
N ILE A 42 -21.73 2.97 10.82
CA ILE A 42 -21.09 2.50 12.07
C ILE A 42 -21.15 3.58 13.17
N MET A 43 -21.00 4.86 12.80
CA MET A 43 -20.98 5.97 13.75
C MET A 43 -22.38 6.52 14.08
N GLN A 44 -23.41 6.14 13.33
CA GLN A 44 -24.75 6.68 13.47
C GLN A 44 -25.32 6.42 14.87
N GLY A 45 -25.85 7.46 15.51
CA GLY A 45 -26.41 7.39 16.86
C GLY A 45 -25.37 7.29 18.00
N THR A 46 -24.08 7.39 17.70
CA THR A 46 -23.01 7.48 18.70
C THR A 46 -22.66 8.95 18.99
N ASP A 47 -21.85 9.21 20.02
CA ASP A 47 -21.29 10.57 20.27
C ASP A 47 -20.38 11.08 19.14
N ARG A 48 -20.05 10.21 18.18
CA ARG A 48 -19.23 10.48 17.00
C ARG A 48 -20.06 10.45 15.70
N ASP A 49 -21.39 10.58 15.80
CA ASP A 49 -22.26 10.67 14.63
C ASP A 49 -21.77 11.76 13.67
N THR A 50 -21.60 11.40 12.41
CA THR A 50 -21.07 12.29 11.37
C THR A 50 -22.09 13.31 10.87
N GLY A 51 -23.39 13.08 11.10
CA GLY A 51 -24.49 13.89 10.57
C GLY A 51 -24.68 13.80 9.06
N LEU A 52 -24.02 12.86 8.37
CA LEU A 52 -24.13 12.66 6.93
C LEU A 52 -25.35 11.80 6.57
N ASP A 53 -26.06 12.17 5.49
CA ASP A 53 -27.23 11.44 5.01
C ASP A 53 -26.81 10.23 4.16
N LEU A 54 -27.12 9.02 4.64
CA LEU A 54 -26.86 7.77 3.94
C LEU A 54 -27.58 7.64 2.60
N HIS A 55 -28.77 8.23 2.43
CA HIS A 55 -29.51 8.17 1.17
C HIS A 55 -28.83 8.99 0.08
N LEU A 56 -28.39 10.21 0.42
CA LEU A 56 -27.64 11.06 -0.50
C LEU A 56 -26.30 10.42 -0.88
N LEU A 57 -25.63 9.76 0.07
CA LEU A 57 -24.41 9.02 -0.22
C LEU A 57 -24.67 7.85 -1.20
N GLU A 58 -25.75 7.08 -1.04
CA GLU A 58 -26.06 6.01 -1.99
C GLU A 58 -26.43 6.54 -3.39
N GLU A 59 -27.07 7.71 -3.51
CA GLU A 59 -27.27 8.34 -4.83
C GLU A 59 -25.93 8.61 -5.54
N ILE A 60 -24.93 9.12 -4.80
CA ILE A 60 -23.58 9.34 -5.31
C ILE A 60 -22.91 8.01 -5.65
N ALA A 61 -23.06 6.99 -4.80
CA ALA A 61 -22.51 5.67 -5.03
C ALA A 61 -23.09 5.02 -6.28
N ALA A 62 -24.40 5.15 -6.50
CA ALA A 62 -25.10 4.66 -7.70
C ALA A 62 -24.58 5.33 -8.97
N TYR A 63 -24.34 6.64 -8.93
CA TYR A 63 -23.69 7.35 -10.03
C TYR A 63 -22.30 6.76 -10.33
N PHE A 64 -21.43 6.64 -9.32
CA PHE A 64 -20.07 6.14 -9.52
C PHE A 64 -20.01 4.66 -9.90
N ARG A 65 -21.03 3.87 -9.52
CA ARG A 65 -21.18 2.47 -9.94
C ARG A 65 -21.30 2.34 -11.46
N GLU A 66 -22.01 3.25 -12.11
CA GLU A 66 -22.10 3.30 -13.57
C GLU A 66 -20.84 3.90 -14.20
N VAL A 67 -20.23 4.92 -13.58
CA VAL A 67 -18.97 5.51 -14.06
C VAL A 67 -17.84 4.48 -14.07
N ARG A 68 -17.67 3.71 -12.99
CA ARG A 68 -16.58 2.73 -12.82
C ARG A 68 -16.54 1.70 -13.96
N LYS A 69 -17.70 1.30 -14.49
CA LYS A 69 -17.80 0.36 -15.63
C LYS A 69 -17.03 0.85 -16.86
N LYS A 70 -16.98 2.17 -17.10
CA LYS A 70 -16.23 2.76 -18.22
C LYS A 70 -14.71 2.54 -18.12
N TYR A 71 -14.22 2.27 -16.91
CA TYR A 71 -12.80 2.12 -16.59
C TYR A 71 -12.39 0.65 -16.35
N ALA A 72 -13.25 -0.32 -16.69
CA ALA A 72 -13.00 -1.74 -16.45
C ALA A 72 -11.63 -2.24 -16.94
N LYS A 73 -11.10 -1.67 -18.03
CA LYS A 73 -9.77 -2.02 -18.58
C LYS A 73 -8.58 -1.65 -17.68
N PHE A 74 -8.80 -0.82 -16.66
CA PHE A 74 -7.77 -0.35 -15.73
C PHE A 74 -7.91 -0.95 -14.33
N GLU A 75 -8.92 -1.80 -14.10
CA GLU A 75 -9.10 -2.46 -12.81
C GLU A 75 -7.93 -3.40 -12.50
N GLY A 76 -7.50 -3.40 -11.23
CA GLY A 76 -6.52 -4.36 -10.75
C GLY A 76 -7.10 -5.76 -10.58
N ALA A 77 -6.24 -6.77 -10.49
CA ALA A 77 -6.66 -8.17 -10.37
C ALA A 77 -7.04 -8.61 -8.94
N LEU A 78 -6.77 -7.80 -7.92
CA LEU A 78 -7.07 -8.14 -6.52
C LEU A 78 -8.58 -8.29 -6.31
N LYS A 79 -8.96 -9.45 -5.76
CA LYS A 79 -10.32 -9.73 -5.30
C LYS A 79 -10.29 -9.87 -3.77
N GLY A 80 -11.03 -9.01 -3.08
CA GLY A 80 -11.09 -9.01 -1.62
C GLY A 80 -9.85 -8.36 -0.98
N VAL A 81 -9.16 -9.14 -0.14
CA VAL A 81 -8.10 -8.67 0.77
C VAL A 81 -6.78 -9.35 0.44
N ASP A 82 -5.67 -8.61 0.52
CA ASP A 82 -4.31 -9.17 0.43
C ASP A 82 -3.64 -9.21 1.81
N SER A 83 -3.68 -10.37 2.46
CA SER A 83 -3.06 -10.58 3.79
C SER A 83 -1.55 -10.78 3.73
N ARG A 84 -0.96 -11.03 2.55
CA ARG A 84 0.49 -11.19 2.40
C ARG A 84 1.24 -9.94 2.82
N ILE A 85 0.62 -8.76 2.66
CA ILE A 85 1.15 -7.47 3.12
C ILE A 85 1.36 -7.44 4.64
N LEU A 86 0.52 -8.14 5.41
CA LEU A 86 0.67 -8.20 6.87
C LEU A 86 1.91 -9.01 7.29
N VAL A 87 2.33 -9.96 6.46
CA VAL A 87 3.51 -10.80 6.70
C VAL A 87 4.76 -10.14 6.14
N ALA A 88 4.74 -9.78 4.85
CA ALA A 88 5.91 -9.27 4.14
C ALA A 88 6.19 -7.78 4.43
N GLN A 89 5.20 -7.03 4.93
CA GLN A 89 5.26 -5.57 5.07
C GLN A 89 5.59 -4.83 3.77
N VAL A 90 5.38 -5.47 2.62
CA VAL A 90 5.60 -4.93 1.28
C VAL A 90 4.30 -4.32 0.76
N PRO A 91 4.28 -3.05 0.33
CA PRO A 91 3.10 -2.46 -0.31
C PRO A 91 2.67 -3.24 -1.56
N GLY A 92 1.36 -3.41 -1.79
CA GLY A 92 0.85 -4.22 -2.90
C GLY A 92 1.37 -3.79 -4.29
N GLY A 93 1.43 -2.49 -4.56
CA GLY A 93 1.99 -1.98 -5.83
C GLY A 93 3.48 -2.27 -6.01
N MET A 94 4.25 -2.32 -4.91
CA MET A 94 5.65 -2.72 -4.93
C MET A 94 5.78 -4.21 -5.24
N LEU A 95 4.94 -5.07 -4.65
CA LEU A 95 4.93 -6.52 -4.89
C LEU A 95 4.68 -6.85 -6.37
N THR A 96 3.60 -6.30 -6.96
CA THR A 96 3.26 -6.56 -8.37
C THR A 96 4.36 -6.10 -9.33
N ASN A 97 5.01 -4.97 -9.03
CA ASN A 97 6.13 -4.48 -9.84
C ASN A 97 7.33 -5.44 -9.77
N MET A 98 7.69 -5.91 -8.57
CA MET A 98 8.80 -6.88 -8.40
C MET A 98 8.51 -8.21 -9.07
N GLU A 99 7.28 -8.73 -8.97
CA GLU A 99 6.85 -9.95 -9.69
C GLU A 99 7.05 -9.79 -11.22
N SER A 100 6.73 -8.62 -11.79
CA SER A 100 6.98 -8.36 -13.21
C SER A 100 8.48 -8.35 -13.53
N GLN A 101 9.28 -7.65 -12.72
CA GLN A 101 10.73 -7.56 -12.91
C GLN A 101 11.41 -8.94 -12.87
N LEU A 102 11.04 -9.79 -11.92
CA LEU A 102 11.57 -11.15 -11.81
C LEU A 102 11.15 -12.01 -13.00
N ARG A 103 9.89 -11.92 -13.43
CA ARG A 103 9.38 -12.66 -14.59
C ARG A 103 10.09 -12.25 -15.88
N GLU A 104 10.29 -10.96 -16.11
CA GLU A 104 11.04 -10.44 -17.28
C GLU A 104 12.49 -10.96 -17.32
N GLN A 105 13.07 -11.25 -16.17
CA GLN A 105 14.42 -11.81 -16.04
C GLN A 105 14.45 -13.34 -15.92
N GLY A 106 13.31 -14.01 -16.06
CA GLY A 106 13.22 -15.46 -15.96
C GLY A 106 13.43 -16.04 -14.55
N ALA A 107 13.42 -15.20 -13.51
CA ALA A 107 13.74 -15.54 -12.12
C ALA A 107 12.50 -15.47 -11.19
N HIS A 108 11.32 -15.77 -11.73
CA HIS A 108 10.04 -15.69 -11.01
C HIS A 108 9.97 -16.57 -9.75
N ASP A 109 10.72 -17.66 -9.73
CA ASP A 109 10.86 -18.61 -8.62
C ASP A 109 11.63 -18.04 -7.42
N ARG A 110 12.32 -16.89 -7.60
CA ARG A 110 13.15 -16.25 -6.57
C ARG A 110 12.41 -15.14 -5.80
N LEU A 111 11.09 -15.04 -5.94
CA LEU A 111 10.30 -14.01 -5.27
C LEU A 111 10.47 -14.07 -3.75
N ASP A 112 10.45 -15.27 -3.16
CA ASP A 112 10.59 -15.44 -1.71
C ASP A 112 11.95 -14.94 -1.21
N GLU A 113 13.03 -15.20 -1.95
CA GLU A 113 14.37 -14.64 -1.63
C GLU A 113 14.36 -13.11 -1.63
N VAL A 114 13.65 -12.49 -2.59
CA VAL A 114 13.52 -11.03 -2.66
C VAL A 114 12.73 -10.50 -1.46
N LEU A 115 11.64 -11.16 -1.08
CA LEU A 115 10.84 -10.78 0.08
C LEU A 115 11.65 -10.85 1.39
N GLU A 116 12.55 -11.82 1.52
CA GLU A 116 13.48 -11.92 2.64
C GLU A 116 14.60 -10.86 2.60
N GLU A 117 14.99 -10.39 1.42
CA GLU A 117 16.04 -9.39 1.24
C GLU A 117 15.56 -7.96 1.49
N ILE A 118 14.29 -7.64 1.19
CA ILE A 118 13.69 -6.31 1.43
C ILE A 118 13.89 -5.78 2.85
N PRO A 119 13.58 -6.51 3.94
CA PRO A 119 13.77 -5.98 5.29
C PRO A 119 15.25 -5.74 5.61
N LYS A 120 16.18 -6.50 5.01
CA LYS A 120 17.63 -6.31 5.18
C LYS A 120 18.09 -5.04 4.48
N VAL A 121 17.69 -4.82 3.23
CA VAL A 121 17.98 -3.57 2.50
C VAL A 121 17.36 -2.37 3.19
N ARG A 122 16.11 -2.48 3.64
CA ARG A 122 15.43 -1.40 4.36
C ARG A 122 16.17 -1.02 5.64
N LYS A 123 16.69 -2.01 6.38
CA LYS A 123 17.53 -1.78 7.56
C LYS A 123 18.82 -1.05 7.20
N ASP A 124 19.52 -1.51 6.16
CA ASP A 124 20.78 -0.88 5.71
C ASP A 124 20.56 0.55 5.21
N LEU A 125 19.35 0.88 4.73
CA LEU A 125 18.95 2.25 4.36
C LEU A 125 18.33 3.04 5.54
N GLY A 126 18.62 2.65 6.79
CA GLY A 126 18.20 3.41 7.96
C GLY A 126 16.70 3.34 8.25
N TYR A 127 16.05 2.22 7.95
CA TYR A 127 14.62 1.97 8.18
C TYR A 127 13.67 2.94 7.49
N ILE A 128 14.02 3.43 6.29
CA ILE A 128 13.14 4.30 5.50
C ILE A 128 11.72 3.70 5.35
N PRO A 129 10.66 4.53 5.43
CA PRO A 129 9.30 4.06 5.18
C PRO A 129 9.17 3.49 3.77
N LEU A 130 8.47 2.35 3.62
CA LEU A 130 8.20 1.76 2.31
C LEU A 130 6.99 2.46 1.66
N VAL A 131 7.20 3.70 1.22
CA VAL A 131 6.25 4.51 0.47
C VAL A 131 6.91 4.96 -0.84
N THR A 132 6.14 5.32 -1.86
CA THR A 132 6.70 5.86 -3.11
C THR A 132 7.45 7.18 -2.82
N PRO A 133 8.68 7.40 -3.32
CA PRO A 133 9.47 6.52 -4.21
C PRO A 133 10.34 5.48 -3.48
N THR A 134 10.58 5.63 -2.17
CA THR A 134 11.48 4.79 -1.36
C THR A 134 11.18 3.28 -1.38
N SER A 135 9.92 2.87 -1.52
CA SER A 135 9.54 1.47 -1.69
C SER A 135 10.16 0.84 -2.94
N GLN A 136 10.18 1.57 -4.07
CA GLN A 136 10.80 1.09 -5.30
C GLN A 136 12.32 1.02 -5.18
N ILE A 137 12.96 1.98 -4.49
CA ILE A 137 14.40 1.98 -4.26
C ILE A 137 14.82 0.70 -3.50
N VAL A 138 14.14 0.40 -2.39
CA VAL A 138 14.40 -0.81 -1.61
C VAL A 138 14.13 -2.08 -2.42
N GLY A 139 13.00 -2.12 -3.14
CA GLY A 139 12.61 -3.30 -3.93
C GLY A 139 13.58 -3.61 -5.06
N THR A 140 13.94 -2.59 -5.84
CA THR A 140 14.92 -2.74 -6.92
C THR A 140 16.27 -3.18 -6.40
N GLN A 141 16.76 -2.60 -5.30
CA GLN A 141 18.03 -3.04 -4.72
C GLN A 141 17.96 -4.48 -4.18
N ALA A 142 16.83 -4.89 -3.59
CA ALA A 142 16.64 -6.27 -3.13
C ALA A 142 16.64 -7.26 -4.31
N VAL A 143 15.93 -6.95 -5.40
CA VAL A 143 15.95 -7.73 -6.65
C VAL A 143 17.38 -7.84 -7.20
N LEU A 144 18.14 -6.74 -7.25
CA LEU A 144 19.53 -6.74 -7.69
C LEU A 144 20.42 -7.66 -6.83
N ASN A 145 20.32 -7.56 -5.50
CA ASN A 145 21.09 -8.38 -4.57
C ASN A 145 20.83 -9.88 -4.78
N VAL A 146 19.56 -10.26 -4.92
CA VAL A 146 19.16 -11.66 -5.16
C VAL A 146 19.69 -12.14 -6.51
N LEU A 147 19.43 -11.41 -7.59
CA LEU A 147 19.84 -11.82 -8.94
C LEU A 147 21.36 -11.94 -9.11
N MET A 148 22.14 -11.08 -8.45
CA MET A 148 23.59 -11.14 -8.50
C MET A 148 24.22 -12.18 -7.56
N GLY A 149 23.45 -12.73 -6.62
CA GLY A 149 23.93 -13.69 -5.61
C GLY A 149 24.88 -13.09 -4.57
N GLU A 150 25.03 -11.76 -4.54
CA GLU A 150 25.94 -11.02 -3.66
C GLU A 150 25.33 -9.65 -3.35
N ARG A 151 25.15 -9.34 -2.05
CA ARG A 151 24.51 -8.09 -1.61
C ARG A 151 25.36 -6.89 -2.01
N TYR A 152 24.74 -5.91 -2.67
CA TYR A 152 25.35 -4.64 -3.09
C TYR A 152 26.53 -4.76 -4.05
N LYS A 153 26.69 -5.91 -4.74
CA LYS A 153 27.66 -6.05 -5.84
C LYS A 153 27.47 -5.00 -6.92
N SER A 154 26.22 -4.63 -7.19
CA SER A 154 25.87 -3.39 -7.87
C SER A 154 24.82 -2.64 -7.07
N ILE A 155 25.00 -1.32 -7.00
CA ILE A 155 24.18 -0.40 -6.22
C ILE A 155 23.37 0.43 -7.21
N ALA A 156 22.04 0.38 -7.08
CA ALA A 156 21.16 1.22 -7.88
C ALA A 156 21.44 2.70 -7.60
N LYS A 157 21.29 3.54 -8.62
CA LYS A 157 21.61 4.98 -8.54
C LYS A 157 20.85 5.66 -7.40
N GLU A 158 19.57 5.35 -7.27
CA GLU A 158 18.66 5.89 -6.27
C GLU A 158 19.03 5.41 -4.85
N THR A 159 19.45 4.15 -4.70
CA THR A 159 20.02 3.63 -3.44
C THR A 159 21.24 4.44 -3.02
N GLY A 160 22.15 4.70 -3.97
CA GLY A 160 23.31 5.57 -3.74
C GLY A 160 22.90 6.99 -3.34
N GLY A 161 21.81 7.52 -3.92
CA GLY A 161 21.27 8.83 -3.56
C GLY A 161 20.73 8.88 -2.13
N VAL A 162 20.03 7.84 -1.67
CA VAL A 162 19.60 7.71 -0.26
C VAL A 162 20.81 7.72 0.68
N LEU A 163 21.85 6.96 0.36
CA LEU A 163 23.09 6.88 1.15
C LEU A 163 23.81 8.24 1.22
N ARG A 164 23.84 8.98 0.10
CA ARG A 164 24.40 10.35 0.04
C ARG A 164 23.50 11.41 0.70
N GLY A 165 22.28 11.06 1.08
CA GLY A 165 21.33 11.98 1.72
C GLY A 165 20.58 12.88 0.75
N GLU A 166 20.59 12.56 -0.55
CA GLU A 166 19.89 13.33 -1.59
C GLU A 166 18.36 13.29 -1.43
N TYR A 167 17.85 12.27 -0.71
CA TYR A 167 16.44 12.10 -0.38
C TYR A 167 16.08 12.56 1.04
N GLY A 168 17.05 13.14 1.77
CA GLY A 168 16.88 13.63 3.14
C GLY A 168 17.48 12.72 4.22
N ALA A 169 17.06 12.97 5.47
CA ALA A 169 17.49 12.20 6.64
C ALA A 169 16.73 10.87 6.73
N THR A 170 17.44 9.81 7.08
CA THR A 170 16.85 8.50 7.35
C THR A 170 16.42 8.42 8.82
N PRO A 171 15.37 7.65 9.16
CA PRO A 171 14.93 7.48 10.56
C PRO A 171 16.00 6.93 11.51
N ALA A 172 16.90 6.09 11.00
CA ALA A 172 18.05 5.56 11.72
C ALA A 172 19.34 5.80 10.92
N PRO A 173 20.53 5.66 11.54
CA PRO A 173 21.79 5.65 10.82
C PRO A 173 21.77 4.61 9.68
N ARG A 174 22.37 4.99 8.55
CA ARG A 174 22.50 4.21 7.32
C ARG A 174 23.97 3.93 7.05
#